data_AF-N0CR41-F1
#
_entry.id   AF-N0CR41-F1
#
_cell.length_a   1.000
_cell.length_b   1.000
_cell.length_c   1.000
_cell.angle_alpha   90.00
_cell.angle_beta   90.00
_cell.angle_gamma   90.00
#
_symmetry.space_group_name_H-M   'P 1'
#
loop_
_entity.id
_entity.type
_entity.pdbx_description
1 polymer ?
#
loop_
_entity_poly.entity_id
_entity_poly.type
_entity_poly.pdbx_seq_one_letter_code
_entity_poly.pdbx_strand_id
1 'polypeptide(L)' 'MAMTLKVYEVNRGGVARVLREEAEVKPLERPEATHQFPACECANCKPPAQ' A
#
# COMPACT_ATOMS: atom_id res chain seq x y z
N MET A 1 2.72 12.90 -17.56
CA MET A 1 3.22 11.51 -17.73
C MET A 1 2.14 10.61 -17.19
N ALA A 2 1.64 9.67 -18.00
CA ALA A 2 0.65 8.69 -17.53
C ALA A 2 1.37 7.64 -16.68
N MET A 3 0.83 7.31 -15.50
CA MET A 3 1.32 6.19 -14.69
C MET A 3 0.44 4.97 -14.96
N THR A 4 1.03 3.78 -14.99
CA THR A 4 0.29 2.51 -15.09
C THR A 4 0.46 1.69 -13.83
N LEU A 5 -0.53 0.85 -13.51
CA LEU A 5 -0.50 -0.05 -12.36
C LEU A 5 -1.00 -1.43 -12.75
N LYS A 6 -0.23 -2.46 -12.44
CA LYS A 6 -0.60 -3.88 -12.54
C LYS A 6 -0.59 -4.49 -11.14
N VAL A 7 -1.65 -5.19 -10.76
CA VAL A 7 -1.80 -5.78 -9.42
C VAL A 7 -1.68 -7.29 -9.51
N TYR A 8 -0.84 -7.87 -8.68
CA TYR A 8 -0.69 -9.31 -8.56
C TYR A 8 -0.52 -9.71 -7.09
N GLU A 9 -1.00 -10.89 -6.73
CA GLU A 9 -0.69 -11.53 -5.46
C GLU A 9 0.44 -12.54 -5.67
N VAL A 10 1.33 -12.66 -4.68
CA VAL A 10 2.40 -13.67 -4.67
C VAL A 10 2.22 -14.53 -3.44
N ASN A 11 2.13 -15.84 -3.63
CA ASN A 11 2.06 -16.77 -2.51
C ASN A 11 3.45 -17.10 -1.95
N ARG A 12 3.51 -17.82 -0.82
CA ARG A 12 4.79 -18.21 -0.20
C ARG A 12 5.69 -19.09 -1.07
N GLY A 13 5.10 -19.78 -2.06
CA GLY A 13 5.85 -20.58 -3.04
C GLY A 13 6.37 -19.75 -4.22
N GLY A 14 6.19 -18.43 -4.21
CA GLY A 14 6.64 -17.54 -5.29
C GLY A 14 5.73 -17.54 -6.53
N VAL A 15 4.58 -18.22 -6.49
CA VAL A 15 3.63 -18.20 -7.61
C VAL A 15 2.85 -16.90 -7.58
N ALA A 16 2.86 -16.19 -8.71
CA ALA A 16 2.13 -14.95 -8.89
C ALA A 16 0.79 -15.18 -9.61
N ARG A 17 -0.27 -14.53 -9.14
CA ARG A 17 -1.58 -14.46 -9.82
C ARG A 17 -1.94 -13.00 -10.08
N VAL A 18 -2.27 -12.68 -11.32
CA VAL A 18 -2.71 -11.32 -11.69
C VAL A 18 -4.12 -11.08 -11.15
N LEU A 19 -4.28 -10.00 -10.41
CA LEU A 19 -5.56 -9.53 -9.87
C LEU A 19 -6.15 -8.40 -10.70
N ARG A 20 -5.28 -7.58 -11.31
CA ARG A 20 -5.67 -6.51 -12.23
C ARG A 20 -4.61 -6.37 -13.30
N GLU A 21 -5.03 -6.40 -14.55
CA GLU A 21 -4.19 -6.12 -15.70
C GLU A 21 -3.62 -4.70 -15.66
N GLU A 22 -2.57 -4.48 -16.43
CA GLU A 22 -1.96 -3.15 -16.52
C GLU A 22 -2.96 -2.13 -17.08
N ALA A 23 -3.16 -1.06 -16.33
CA ALA A 23 -4.05 0.03 -16.73
C ALA A 23 -3.48 1.37 -16.28
N GLU A 24 -3.82 2.43 -17.02
CA GLU A 24 -3.49 3.80 -16.62
C GLU A 24 -4.19 4.19 -15.33
N VAL A 25 -3.47 4.88 -14.46
CA VAL A 25 -3.96 5.40 -13.19
C VAL A 25 -3.59 6.87 -13.04
N LYS A 26 -4.42 7.60 -12.30
CA LYS A 26 -4.11 8.96 -11.83
C LYS A 26 -3.60 8.86 -10.38
N PRO A 27 -2.32 9.12 -10.11
CA PRO A 27 -1.80 9.14 -8.75
C PRO A 27 -2.49 10.22 -7.92
N LEU A 28 -2.66 9.95 -6.63
CA LEU A 28 -3.05 10.98 -5.67
C LEU A 28 -1.86 11.91 -5.42
N GLU A 29 -2.12 13.21 -5.31
CA GLU A 29 -1.08 14.20 -4.98
C GLU A 29 -0.59 14.06 -3.54
N ARG A 30 -1.45 13.58 -2.64
CA ARG A 30 -1.13 13.33 -1.23
C ARG A 30 -1.75 11.99 -0.81
N PRO A 31 -1.07 11.21 0.06
CA PRO A 31 -1.66 10.01 0.65
C PRO A 31 -2.90 10.36 1.47
N GLU A 32 -3.86 9.44 1.51
CA GLU A 32 -4.94 9.51 2.48
C GLU A 32 -4.36 9.37 3.89
N ALA A 33 -4.64 10.35 4.76
CA ALA A 33 -4.17 10.36 6.14
C ALA A 33 -5.08 9.54 7.08
N THR A 34 -6.19 9.03 6.58
CA THR A 34 -7.14 8.22 7.33
C THR A 34 -6.85 6.74 7.08
N HIS A 35 -6.38 6.03 8.09
CA HIS A 35 -6.25 4.58 8.05
C HIS A 35 -7.42 3.92 8.80
N GLN A 36 -7.95 2.83 8.24
CA GLN A 36 -8.98 2.01 8.92
C GLN A 36 -8.41 1.25 10.13
N PHE A 37 -7.09 1.20 10.27
CA PHE A 37 -6.37 0.48 11.32
C PHE A 37 -5.87 1.44 12.40
N PRO A 38 -5.68 0.95 13.63
CA PRO A 38 -5.08 1.74 14.70
C PRO A 38 -3.65 2.17 14.35
N ALA A 39 -3.17 3.22 15.02
CA ALA A 39 -1.79 3.63 14.91
C ALA A 39 -0.83 2.50 15.31
N CYS A 40 0.34 2.44 14.68
CA CYS A 40 1.35 1.45 15.00
C CYS A 40 1.87 1.65 16.43
N GLU A 41 1.84 0.60 17.25
CA GLU A 41 2.24 0.64 18.66
C GLU A 41 3.70 0.25 18.91
N CYS A 42 4.51 0.09 17.86
CA CYS A 42 5.93 -0.25 18.03
C CYS A 42 6.70 0.90 18.71
N ALA A 43 7.83 0.58 19.34
CA ALA A 43 8.67 1.55 20.03
C ALA A 43 9.14 2.72 19.13
N ASN A 44 9.20 2.51 17.81
CA ASN A 44 9.60 3.54 16.85
C ASN A 44 8.46 4.49 16.47
N CYS A 45 7.20 4.05 16.56
CA CYS A 45 6.03 4.82 16.14
C CYS A 45 5.25 5.41 17.33
N LYS A 46 5.41 4.84 18.52
CA LYS A 46 4.76 5.33 19.74
C LYS A 46 5.40 6.67 20.17
N PRO A 47 4.60 7.73 20.43
CA PRO A 47 5.15 8.96 20.99
C PRO A 47 5.76 8.68 22.38
N PRO A 48 6.79 9.44 22.79
CA PRO A 48 7.42 9.26 24.09
C PRO A 48 6.38 9.41 25.20
N ALA A 49 6.49 8.57 26.23
CA ALA A 49 5.70 8.74 27.44
C ALA A 49 6.05 10.12 28.04
N GLN A 50 5.04 10.96 28.24
CA GLN A 50 5.16 12.22 28.96
C GLN A 50 5.43 11.98 30.44
#